data_AF-A0A800B0B7-F1
#
_entry.id   AF-A0A800B0B7-F1
#
_cell.length_a   1.000
_cell.length_b   1.000
_cell.length_c   1.000
_cell.angle_alpha   90.00
_cell.angle_beta   90.00
_cell.angle_gamma   90.00
#
_symmetry.space_group_name_H-M   'P 1'
#
loop_
_entity.id
_entity.type
_entity.pdbx_description
1 polymer ?
#
loop_
_entity_poly.entity_id
_entity_poly.type
_entity_poly.pdbx_seq_one_letter_code
_entity_poly.pdbx_strand_id
1 'polypeptide(L)'
;MKILYFLFCVFLTIHTQSQVNEIEQQNATKNYKFKLYDGSDSYTMHQFSQNYLTSYRVFSRELDNSINNNKIKLSIKLLATYLIGMPLTHEEGHRSVLTHNGIGSISQPFFSSKGAAYVKGVKDNTLKNLRDIKLPTYIHLHTAGLESDYMLTNHMENLLAFESESYDVIREEYIIRKLSSILYNITTFIPSLSPSLEEETNELERDIVGHDIWGMTRHLHRPEAEFYRYTNFDDLTSIEKKYAKKLAWRSFTNLLSPILIGKSNFKLSNSIKGNFAMGHSLAPFGDYFDQRFFIIINNKFKVSSYLRENMNNKTTFFAGGFGLYDYKIAPKINISSSIDLWNQPKGLAFNTDLQKFGIATNLSLNYDFFQSKSKIIKSMGVFSDITYKTEGFLPEQPSLDEDFRVGFGVSFSY
;
A
#
# COMPACT_ATOMS: atom_id res chain seq x y z
N MET A 1 -4.96 23.27 -12.21
CA MET A 1 -3.77 24.14 -12.07
C MET A 1 -3.77 25.02 -10.80
N LYS A 2 -4.87 25.71 -10.46
CA LYS A 2 -4.90 26.62 -9.27
C LYS A 2 -4.89 25.91 -7.90
N ILE A 3 -5.44 24.69 -7.80
CA ILE A 3 -5.42 23.87 -6.57
C ILE A 3 -4.04 23.24 -6.32
N LEU A 4 -3.32 22.89 -7.39
CA LEU A 4 -1.93 22.42 -7.31
C LEU A 4 -1.02 23.51 -6.71
N TYR A 5 -1.29 24.77 -7.04
CA TYR A 5 -0.62 25.95 -6.48
C TYR A 5 -0.96 26.18 -5.00
N PHE A 6 -2.20 25.92 -4.59
CA PHE A 6 -2.61 26.04 -3.20
C PHE A 6 -1.97 24.95 -2.32
N LEU A 7 -1.90 23.71 -2.81
CA LEU A 7 -1.16 22.63 -2.16
C LEU A 7 0.34 22.97 -2.06
N PHE A 8 0.94 23.50 -3.13
CA PHE A 8 2.33 23.97 -3.14
C PHE A 8 2.62 25.05 -2.08
N CYS A 9 1.65 25.90 -1.75
CA CYS A 9 1.78 26.89 -0.68
C CYS A 9 1.66 26.29 0.74
N VAL A 10 0.83 25.26 0.94
CA VAL A 10 0.79 24.50 2.20
C VAL A 10 2.08 23.68 2.41
N PHE A 11 2.73 23.26 1.32
CA PHE A 11 4.05 22.59 1.37
C PHE A 11 5.19 23.47 1.89
N LEU A 12 5.11 24.79 1.75
CA LEU A 12 6.18 25.72 2.18
C LEU A 12 6.15 26.02 3.68
N THR A 13 5.02 25.87 4.37
CA THR A 13 4.89 26.21 5.79
C THR A 13 5.29 25.08 6.75
N ILE A 14 5.46 23.85 6.25
CA ILE A 14 5.91 22.69 7.06
C ILE A 14 7.45 22.63 7.16
N HIS A 15 8.17 23.58 6.54
CA HIS A 15 9.63 23.53 6.42
C HIS A 15 10.45 23.89 7.67
N THR A 16 9.81 24.09 8.83
CA THR A 16 10.51 24.61 10.03
C THR A 16 10.13 23.88 11.31
N GLN A 17 10.43 22.57 11.42
CA GLN A 17 10.71 21.93 12.72
C GLN A 17 11.08 20.44 12.57
N SER A 18 12.37 20.11 12.51
CA SER A 18 12.86 18.78 12.92
C SER A 18 14.38 18.71 13.23
N GLN A 19 15.08 19.80 13.48
CA GLN A 19 16.55 19.83 13.36
C GLN A 19 17.40 19.29 14.54
N VAL A 20 16.89 18.46 15.46
CA VAL A 20 17.68 18.07 16.65
C VAL A 20 18.01 16.57 16.76
N ASN A 21 17.39 15.69 15.97
CA ASN A 21 17.71 14.24 15.98
C ASN A 21 18.33 13.70 14.67
N GLU A 22 18.63 14.58 13.70
CA GLU A 22 18.93 14.21 12.30
C GLU A 22 20.33 13.61 12.07
N ILE A 23 21.34 14.01 12.86
CA ILE A 23 22.75 13.65 12.61
C ILE A 23 23.07 12.19 13.02
N GLU A 24 22.41 11.65 14.06
CA GLU A 24 22.61 10.25 14.46
C GLU A 24 21.85 9.26 13.55
N GLN A 25 20.68 9.65 13.03
CA GLN A 25 19.88 8.78 12.16
C GLN A 25 20.42 8.66 10.72
N GLN A 26 21.13 9.69 10.23
CA GLN A 26 21.78 9.66 8.91
C GLN A 26 22.95 8.68 8.83
N ASN A 27 23.65 8.43 9.96
CA ASN A 27 24.86 7.60 10.00
C ASN A 27 24.63 6.14 10.41
N ALA A 28 23.41 5.78 10.83
CA ALA A 28 23.06 4.41 11.17
C ALA A 28 22.98 3.52 9.92
N THR A 29 23.59 2.33 9.98
CA THR A 29 23.52 1.29 8.93
C THR A 29 22.07 1.01 8.53
N LYS A 30 21.77 1.13 7.23
CA LYS A 30 20.41 0.93 6.70
C LYS A 30 20.33 -0.38 5.94
N ASN A 31 19.31 -1.18 6.25
CA ASN A 31 19.06 -2.46 5.59
C ASN A 31 18.09 -2.29 4.42
N TYR A 32 18.42 -2.91 3.29
CA TYR A 32 17.63 -2.95 2.06
C TYR A 32 17.37 -4.42 1.72
N LYS A 33 16.13 -4.76 1.39
CA LYS A 33 15.71 -6.16 1.12
C LYS A 33 15.00 -6.23 -0.22
N PHE A 34 15.59 -6.93 -1.19
CA PHE A 34 14.98 -7.23 -2.47
C PHE A 34 14.42 -8.66 -2.46
N LYS A 35 13.11 -8.79 -2.57
CA LYS A 35 12.43 -10.08 -2.68
C LYS A 35 12.49 -10.57 -4.12
N LEU A 36 13.14 -11.71 -4.33
CA LEU A 36 13.33 -12.30 -5.66
C LEU A 36 12.16 -13.22 -6.02
N TYR A 37 11.58 -13.86 -5.02
CA TYR A 37 10.44 -14.75 -5.15
C TYR A 37 9.62 -14.69 -3.86
N ASP A 38 8.31 -14.82 -3.96
CA ASP A 38 7.40 -14.67 -2.83
C ASP A 38 6.42 -15.85 -2.67
N GLY A 39 6.64 -16.95 -3.38
CA GLY A 39 5.79 -18.14 -3.34
C GLY A 39 4.67 -18.15 -4.39
N SER A 40 4.56 -17.14 -5.24
CA SER A 40 3.57 -17.06 -6.33
C SER A 40 4.20 -17.37 -7.69
N ASP A 41 3.40 -17.86 -8.64
CA ASP A 41 3.81 -18.11 -10.03
C ASP A 41 4.22 -16.82 -10.79
N SER A 42 3.94 -15.65 -10.19
CA SER A 42 4.23 -14.33 -10.76
C SER A 42 4.42 -13.28 -9.68
N TYR A 43 5.00 -12.14 -10.08
CA TYR A 43 5.20 -10.96 -9.20
C TYR A 43 3.89 -10.50 -8.57
N THR A 44 3.78 -10.59 -7.24
CA THR A 44 2.63 -10.09 -6.49
C THR A 44 2.77 -8.62 -6.11
N MET A 45 1.67 -8.02 -5.66
CA MET A 45 1.65 -6.69 -5.07
C MET A 45 2.65 -6.55 -3.91
N HIS A 46 2.69 -7.50 -2.97
CA HIS A 46 3.60 -7.43 -1.83
C HIS A 46 5.08 -7.44 -2.27
N GLN A 47 5.45 -8.34 -3.18
CA GLN A 47 6.81 -8.39 -3.73
C GLN A 47 7.16 -7.08 -4.44
N PHE A 48 6.24 -6.57 -5.25
CA PHE A 48 6.43 -5.34 -6.01
C PHE A 48 6.59 -4.12 -5.09
N SER A 49 5.70 -3.94 -4.12
CA SER A 49 5.73 -2.85 -3.14
C SER A 49 7.02 -2.85 -2.33
N GLN A 50 7.48 -4.00 -1.85
CA GLN A 50 8.74 -4.11 -1.11
C GLN A 50 9.94 -3.69 -1.98
N ASN A 51 10.01 -4.20 -3.21
CA ASN A 51 11.12 -3.92 -4.11
C ASN A 51 11.12 -2.48 -4.60
N TYR A 52 9.94 -1.91 -4.89
CA TYR A 52 9.77 -0.50 -5.21
C TYR A 52 10.26 0.37 -4.06
N LEU A 53 9.76 0.17 -2.83
CA LEU A 53 10.12 0.99 -1.68
C LEU A 53 11.62 0.90 -1.38
N THR A 54 12.19 -0.30 -1.48
CA THR A 54 13.64 -0.51 -1.32
C THR A 54 14.43 0.26 -2.37
N SER A 55 14.02 0.19 -3.64
CA SER A 55 14.64 0.94 -4.73
C SER A 55 14.51 2.45 -4.53
N TYR A 56 13.33 2.93 -4.15
CA TYR A 56 13.08 4.34 -3.88
C TYR A 56 13.97 4.88 -2.76
N ARG A 57 14.14 4.12 -1.67
CA ARG A 57 15.02 4.51 -0.55
C ARG A 57 16.48 4.66 -0.99
N VAL A 58 16.99 3.71 -1.80
CA VAL A 58 18.34 3.80 -2.38
C VAL A 58 18.43 5.03 -3.28
N PHE A 59 17.52 5.17 -4.24
CA PHE A 59 17.45 6.30 -5.16
C PHE A 59 17.45 7.66 -4.44
N SER A 60 16.56 7.80 -3.46
CA SER A 60 16.36 9.04 -2.72
C SER A 60 17.61 9.42 -1.89
N ARG A 61 18.25 8.43 -1.27
CA ARG A 61 19.49 8.61 -0.53
C ARG A 61 20.67 9.00 -1.42
N GLU A 62 20.84 8.31 -2.55
CA GLU A 62 21.88 8.65 -3.52
C GLU A 62 21.66 10.05 -4.11
N LEU A 63 20.41 10.43 -4.35
CA LEU A 63 20.06 11.78 -4.80
C LEU A 63 20.40 12.84 -3.74
N ASP A 64 20.08 12.58 -2.47
CA ASP A 64 20.38 13.49 -1.36
C ASP A 64 21.90 13.67 -1.16
N ASN A 65 22.68 12.62 -1.40
CA ASN A 65 24.15 12.66 -1.33
C ASN A 65 24.79 13.31 -2.56
N SER A 66 24.18 13.18 -3.74
CA SER A 66 24.77 13.62 -5.00
C SER A 66 24.37 15.05 -5.40
N ILE A 67 23.22 15.55 -4.94
CA ILE A 67 22.67 16.85 -5.36
C ILE A 67 22.52 17.78 -4.15
N ASN A 68 23.39 18.79 -4.08
CA ASN A 68 23.36 19.80 -3.01
C ASN A 68 22.14 20.74 -3.08
N ASN A 69 21.54 20.92 -4.26
CA ASN A 69 20.41 21.83 -4.44
C ASN A 69 19.09 21.19 -4.00
N ASN A 70 18.58 21.63 -2.84
CA ASN A 70 17.35 21.13 -2.24
C ASN A 70 16.11 21.25 -3.13
N LYS A 71 16.03 22.27 -4.00
CA LYS A 71 14.88 22.41 -4.93
C LYS A 71 14.96 21.37 -6.04
N ILE A 72 16.15 21.15 -6.60
CA ILE A 72 16.36 20.18 -7.69
C ILE A 72 16.08 18.77 -7.19
N LYS A 73 16.64 18.37 -6.03
CA LYS A 73 16.40 17.03 -5.48
C LYS A 73 14.91 16.80 -5.16
N LEU A 74 14.23 17.81 -4.60
CA LEU A 74 12.79 17.76 -4.35
C LEU A 74 12.00 17.57 -5.64
N SER A 75 12.28 18.38 -6.67
CA SER A 75 11.60 18.25 -7.97
C SER A 75 11.82 16.87 -8.60
N ILE A 76 13.04 16.34 -8.56
CA ILE A 76 13.34 15.00 -9.09
C ILE A 76 12.58 13.92 -8.32
N LYS A 77 12.60 13.93 -6.98
CA LYS A 77 11.85 12.96 -6.16
C LYS A 77 10.35 13.02 -6.45
N LEU A 78 9.77 14.21 -6.50
CA LEU A 78 8.33 14.38 -6.78
C LEU A 78 7.96 13.90 -8.18
N LEU A 79 8.76 14.22 -9.21
CA LEU A 79 8.52 13.76 -10.58
C LEU A 79 8.67 12.25 -10.71
N ALA A 80 9.71 11.66 -10.12
CA ALA A 80 9.94 10.22 -10.14
C ALA A 80 8.79 9.47 -9.46
N THR A 81 8.35 9.93 -8.28
CA THR A 81 7.20 9.33 -7.60
C THR A 81 5.91 9.51 -8.40
N TYR A 82 5.56 10.73 -8.82
CA TYR A 82 4.26 11.00 -9.42
C TYR A 82 4.10 10.41 -10.83
N LEU A 83 5.14 10.45 -11.67
CA LEU A 83 5.05 10.03 -13.07
C LEU A 83 5.38 8.56 -13.30
N ILE A 84 6.15 7.93 -12.40
CA ILE A 84 6.62 6.56 -12.57
C ILE A 84 6.20 5.73 -11.38
N GLY A 85 6.63 6.11 -10.17
CA GLY A 85 6.48 5.30 -8.99
C GLY A 85 5.04 4.97 -8.63
N MET A 86 4.16 5.98 -8.57
CA MET A 86 2.77 5.76 -8.23
C MET A 86 1.98 4.98 -9.25
N PRO A 87 1.93 5.40 -10.53
CA PRO A 87 1.20 4.64 -11.54
C PRO A 87 1.69 3.19 -11.61
N LEU A 88 3.01 2.96 -11.52
CA LEU A 88 3.59 1.63 -11.57
C LEU A 88 3.12 0.73 -10.42
N THR A 89 3.22 1.18 -9.17
CA THR A 89 2.78 0.36 -8.02
C THR A 89 1.27 0.15 -8.00
N HIS A 90 0.51 1.10 -8.54
CA HIS A 90 -0.95 1.06 -8.61
C HIS A 90 -1.42 0.01 -9.64
N GLU A 91 -0.94 0.11 -10.89
CA GLU A 91 -1.29 -0.84 -11.95
C GLU A 91 -0.79 -2.26 -11.64
N GLU A 92 0.39 -2.40 -11.03
CA GLU A 92 0.88 -3.71 -10.58
C GLU A 92 0.03 -4.30 -9.46
N GLY A 93 -0.62 -3.46 -8.66
CA GLY A 93 -1.63 -3.88 -7.70
C GLY A 93 -2.78 -4.62 -8.39
N HIS A 94 -3.42 -4.00 -9.38
CA HIS A 94 -4.48 -4.63 -10.16
C HIS A 94 -4.01 -5.87 -10.92
N ARG A 95 -2.85 -5.78 -11.59
CA ARG A 95 -2.26 -6.89 -12.35
C ARG A 95 -2.03 -8.12 -11.48
N SER A 96 -1.61 -7.92 -10.22
CA SER A 96 -1.36 -9.02 -9.29
C SER A 96 -2.60 -9.86 -8.98
N VAL A 97 -3.78 -9.24 -8.85
CA VAL A 97 -5.05 -9.93 -8.60
C VAL A 97 -5.43 -10.80 -9.79
N LEU A 98 -5.28 -10.28 -11.02
CA LEU A 98 -5.55 -11.02 -12.25
C LEU A 98 -4.59 -12.19 -12.41
N THR A 99 -3.30 -11.95 -12.20
CA THR A 99 -2.27 -12.97 -12.44
C THR A 99 -2.41 -14.13 -11.45
N HIS A 100 -2.75 -13.84 -10.19
CA HIS A 100 -3.07 -14.88 -9.20
C HIS A 100 -4.25 -15.77 -9.63
N ASN A 101 -5.21 -15.21 -10.37
CA ASN A 101 -6.35 -15.95 -10.92
C ASN A 101 -6.08 -16.56 -12.30
N GLY A 102 -4.82 -16.62 -12.74
CA GLY A 102 -4.45 -17.18 -14.05
C GLY A 102 -4.92 -16.33 -15.23
N ILE A 103 -5.26 -15.06 -15.01
CA ILE A 103 -5.69 -14.13 -16.06
C ILE A 103 -4.48 -13.29 -16.48
N GLY A 104 -3.98 -13.54 -17.69
CA GLY A 104 -2.91 -12.74 -18.29
C GLY A 104 -3.37 -11.30 -18.57
N SER A 105 -2.53 -10.33 -18.24
CA SER A 105 -2.78 -8.90 -18.45
C SER A 105 -1.47 -8.13 -18.61
N ILE A 106 -1.56 -6.92 -19.15
CA ILE A 106 -0.42 -6.05 -19.45
C ILE A 106 -0.56 -4.78 -18.60
N SER A 107 0.41 -4.54 -17.73
CA SER A 107 0.52 -3.28 -16.99
C SER A 107 1.12 -2.21 -17.89
N GLN A 108 0.37 -1.12 -18.09
CA GLN A 108 0.79 0.07 -18.82
C GLN A 108 0.76 1.28 -17.86
N PRO A 109 1.77 1.41 -17.00
CA PRO A 109 1.79 2.39 -15.92
C PRO A 109 2.15 3.81 -16.39
N PHE A 110 2.23 4.04 -17.69
CA PHE A 110 2.50 5.37 -18.25
C PHE A 110 1.20 5.98 -18.75
N PHE A 111 0.92 7.19 -18.29
CA PHE A 111 -0.29 7.93 -18.66
C PHE A 111 -0.44 7.97 -20.19
N SER A 112 -1.57 7.44 -20.66
CA SER A 112 -1.97 7.50 -22.06
C SER A 112 -2.27 8.95 -22.48
N SER A 113 -2.54 9.17 -23.77
CA SER A 113 -3.04 10.47 -24.26
C SER A 113 -4.35 10.90 -23.60
N LYS A 114 -5.09 9.97 -22.98
CA LYS A 114 -6.31 10.21 -22.20
C LYS A 114 -6.03 10.58 -20.73
N GLY A 115 -4.76 10.62 -20.31
CA GLY A 115 -4.36 11.01 -18.95
C GLY A 115 -4.60 9.93 -17.90
N ALA A 116 -4.70 8.65 -18.30
CA ALA A 116 -4.89 7.51 -17.41
C ALA A 116 -3.83 6.42 -17.69
N ALA A 117 -3.33 5.79 -16.63
CA ALA A 117 -2.56 4.55 -16.69
C ALA A 117 -3.53 3.36 -16.65
N TYR A 118 -3.19 2.27 -17.33
CA TYR A 118 -4.11 1.16 -17.57
C TYR A 118 -3.46 -0.18 -17.21
N VAL A 119 -4.29 -1.14 -16.83
CA VAL A 119 -4.01 -2.56 -17.05
C VAL A 119 -4.91 -3.06 -18.17
N LYS A 120 -4.33 -3.67 -19.20
CA LYS A 120 -5.04 -4.06 -20.43
C LYS A 120 -4.81 -5.51 -20.83
N GLY A 121 -5.32 -5.92 -21.98
CA GLY A 121 -5.12 -7.26 -22.55
C GLY A 121 -6.10 -8.33 -22.05
N VAL A 122 -7.18 -7.93 -21.38
CA VAL A 122 -8.22 -8.84 -20.88
C VAL A 122 -9.51 -8.64 -21.67
N LYS A 123 -10.23 -9.73 -21.96
CA LYS A 123 -11.53 -9.69 -22.63
C LYS A 123 -12.68 -9.40 -21.67
N ASP A 124 -13.75 -8.77 -22.15
CA ASP A 124 -14.95 -8.46 -21.38
C ASP A 124 -15.56 -9.74 -20.78
N ASN A 125 -15.63 -10.80 -21.57
CA ASN A 125 -16.17 -12.08 -21.11
C ASN A 125 -15.36 -12.68 -19.95
N THR A 126 -14.04 -12.48 -19.93
CA THR A 126 -13.18 -12.96 -18.84
C THR A 126 -13.45 -12.19 -17.54
N LEU A 127 -13.53 -10.86 -17.62
CA LEU A 127 -13.83 -10.01 -16.46
C LEU A 127 -15.26 -10.21 -15.96
N LYS A 128 -16.23 -10.34 -16.86
CA LYS A 128 -17.61 -10.68 -16.53
C LYS A 128 -17.69 -12.02 -15.81
N ASN A 129 -17.03 -13.06 -16.31
CA ASN A 129 -16.99 -14.36 -15.65
C ASN A 129 -16.36 -14.26 -14.26
N LEU A 130 -15.30 -13.45 -14.10
CA LEU A 130 -14.69 -13.21 -12.80
C LEU A 130 -15.68 -12.55 -11.82
N ARG A 131 -16.43 -11.55 -12.27
CA ARG A 131 -17.50 -10.90 -11.49
C ARG A 131 -18.60 -11.89 -11.10
N ASP A 132 -19.11 -12.65 -12.06
CA ASP A 132 -20.30 -13.48 -11.89
C ASP A 132 -20.03 -14.72 -11.03
N ILE A 133 -18.79 -15.25 -11.06
CA ILE A 133 -18.41 -16.47 -10.34
C ILE A 133 -17.64 -16.15 -9.04
N LYS A 134 -16.79 -15.11 -9.06
CA LYS A 134 -15.90 -14.73 -7.95
C LYS A 134 -15.99 -13.23 -7.65
N LEU A 135 -17.20 -12.76 -7.33
CA LEU A 135 -17.45 -11.33 -7.07
C LEU A 135 -16.44 -10.69 -6.11
N PRO A 136 -16.08 -11.27 -4.94
CA PRO A 136 -15.08 -10.67 -4.07
C PRO A 136 -13.73 -10.43 -4.74
N THR A 137 -13.26 -11.37 -5.58
CA THR A 137 -12.03 -11.19 -6.36
C THR A 137 -12.18 -10.09 -7.40
N TYR A 138 -13.33 -9.99 -8.05
CA TYR A 138 -13.61 -8.89 -8.98
C TYR A 138 -13.69 -7.53 -8.28
N ILE A 139 -14.25 -7.45 -7.07
CA ILE A 139 -14.20 -6.23 -6.27
C ILE A 139 -12.77 -5.94 -5.81
N HIS A 140 -12.00 -6.94 -5.40
CA HIS A 140 -10.59 -6.79 -5.07
C HIS A 140 -9.80 -6.20 -6.24
N LEU A 141 -10.12 -6.60 -7.46
CA LEU A 141 -9.53 -6.01 -8.65
C LEU A 141 -9.73 -4.50 -8.69
N HIS A 142 -10.91 -3.97 -8.35
CA HIS A 142 -11.13 -2.51 -8.28
C HIS A 142 -10.37 -1.85 -7.12
N THR A 143 -10.07 -2.54 -6.03
CA THR A 143 -9.44 -1.93 -4.85
C THR A 143 -7.92 -2.04 -4.83
N ALA A 144 -7.36 -2.96 -5.61
CA ALA A 144 -5.97 -3.39 -5.51
C ALA A 144 -4.93 -2.28 -5.74
N GLY A 145 -5.18 -1.34 -6.67
CA GLY A 145 -4.29 -0.20 -6.90
C GLY A 145 -4.20 0.72 -5.68
N LEU A 146 -5.36 1.14 -5.15
CA LEU A 146 -5.43 1.96 -3.93
C LEU A 146 -4.96 1.21 -2.68
N GLU A 147 -5.15 -0.11 -2.63
CA GLU A 147 -4.62 -0.98 -1.58
C GLU A 147 -3.08 -0.98 -1.59
N SER A 148 -2.47 -1.13 -2.76
CA SER A 148 -1.01 -1.06 -2.97
C SER A 148 -0.47 0.28 -2.48
N ASP A 149 -1.10 1.39 -2.87
CA ASP A 149 -0.72 2.74 -2.45
C ASP A 149 -0.82 2.90 -0.93
N TYR A 150 -1.91 2.43 -0.33
CA TYR A 150 -2.12 2.48 1.11
C TYR A 150 -1.05 1.68 1.86
N MET A 151 -0.77 0.46 1.42
CA MET A 151 0.16 -0.45 2.08
C MET A 151 1.61 0.01 1.96
N LEU A 152 2.00 0.66 0.86
CA LEU A 152 3.28 1.37 0.76
C LEU A 152 3.43 2.44 1.84
N THR A 153 2.38 3.19 2.15
CA THR A 153 2.42 4.15 3.28
C THR A 153 2.56 3.46 4.62
N ASN A 154 1.95 2.29 4.79
CA ASN A 154 2.09 1.50 6.01
C ASN A 154 3.53 0.98 6.20
N HIS A 155 4.19 0.53 5.12
CA HIS A 155 5.60 0.14 5.15
C HIS A 155 6.53 1.30 5.48
N MET A 156 6.29 2.48 4.89
CA MET A 156 7.04 3.70 5.20
C MET A 156 6.89 4.12 6.66
N GLU A 157 5.68 4.05 7.20
CA GLU A 157 5.43 4.35 8.62
C GLU A 157 6.14 3.36 9.55
N ASN A 158 6.17 2.06 9.22
CA ASN A 158 6.97 1.07 9.97
C ASN A 158 8.45 1.46 9.99
N LEU A 159 9.01 1.81 8.83
CA LEU A 159 10.42 2.21 8.72
C LEU A 159 10.74 3.43 9.59
N LEU A 160 9.87 4.44 9.59
CA LEU A 160 10.05 5.67 10.35
C LEU A 160 9.83 5.45 11.85
N ALA A 161 8.74 4.78 12.22
CA ALA A 161 8.40 4.50 13.61
C ALA A 161 9.47 3.66 14.30
N PHE A 162 10.10 2.74 13.57
CA PHE A 162 11.20 1.90 14.06
C PHE A 162 12.60 2.46 13.81
N GLU A 163 12.71 3.76 13.44
CA GLU A 163 13.97 4.46 13.20
C GLU A 163 14.90 3.73 12.20
N SER A 164 14.30 2.92 11.33
CA SER A 164 15.00 2.08 10.34
C SER A 164 15.24 2.82 9.03
N GLU A 165 14.60 3.98 8.85
CA GLU A 165 14.88 4.95 7.80
C GLU A 165 14.74 6.39 8.32
N SER A 166 15.37 7.35 7.65
CA SER A 166 15.19 8.78 7.93
C SER A 166 13.94 9.34 7.25
N TYR A 167 13.28 10.30 7.91
CA TYR A 167 12.14 11.01 7.32
C TYR A 167 12.49 11.67 5.99
N ASP A 168 13.63 12.36 5.88
CA ASP A 168 14.02 13.08 4.66
C ASP A 168 14.22 12.18 3.44
N VAL A 169 14.54 10.89 3.65
CA VAL A 169 14.73 9.93 2.57
C VAL A 169 13.38 9.51 1.98
N ILE A 170 12.31 9.46 2.76
CA ILE A 170 11.02 8.93 2.30
C ILE A 170 9.86 9.94 2.35
N ARG A 171 10.10 11.15 2.84
CA ARG A 171 9.08 12.19 3.06
C ARG A 171 8.27 12.47 1.81
N GLU A 172 8.93 12.74 0.69
CA GLU A 172 8.26 13.16 -0.55
C GLU A 172 7.30 12.07 -1.03
N GLU A 173 7.79 10.84 -1.08
CA GLU A 173 7.01 9.64 -1.42
C GLU A 173 5.85 9.42 -0.45
N TYR A 174 6.10 9.44 0.86
CA TYR A 174 5.09 9.22 1.88
C TYR A 174 3.95 10.25 1.81
N ILE A 175 4.29 11.54 1.76
CA ILE A 175 3.30 12.62 1.73
C ILE A 175 2.50 12.57 0.44
N ILE A 176 3.16 12.48 -0.72
CA ILE A 176 2.47 12.54 -2.00
C ILE A 176 1.55 11.32 -2.17
N ARG A 177 1.96 10.13 -1.70
CA ARG A 177 1.15 8.91 -1.72
C ARG A 177 -0.14 9.07 -0.91
N LYS A 178 -0.02 9.55 0.34
CA LYS A 178 -1.17 9.83 1.22
C LYS A 178 -2.13 10.85 0.59
N LEU A 179 -1.59 11.95 0.08
CA LEU A 179 -2.38 13.01 -0.56
C LEU A 179 -3.06 12.52 -1.84
N SER A 180 -2.37 11.76 -2.67
CA SER A 180 -2.91 11.23 -3.91
C SER A 180 -4.03 10.23 -3.67
N SER A 181 -3.90 9.34 -2.69
CA SER A 181 -4.98 8.42 -2.29
C SER A 181 -6.24 9.19 -1.84
N ILE A 182 -6.06 10.27 -1.05
CA ILE A 182 -7.17 11.15 -0.66
C ILE A 182 -7.75 11.90 -1.87
N LEU A 183 -6.90 12.43 -2.74
CA LEU A 183 -7.32 13.18 -3.93
C LEU A 183 -8.12 12.31 -4.89
N TYR A 184 -7.71 11.06 -5.08
CA TYR A 184 -8.44 10.08 -5.89
C TYR A 184 -9.83 9.79 -5.30
N ASN A 185 -9.96 9.76 -3.98
CA ASN A 185 -11.26 9.67 -3.32
C ASN A 185 -12.11 10.94 -3.47
N ILE A 186 -11.49 12.13 -3.43
CA ILE A 186 -12.14 13.44 -3.59
C ILE A 186 -12.80 13.61 -4.97
N THR A 187 -12.39 12.87 -6.00
CA THR A 187 -13.09 12.86 -7.30
C THR A 187 -14.58 12.53 -7.13
N THR A 188 -14.97 11.82 -6.07
CA THR A 188 -16.38 11.55 -5.78
C THR A 188 -17.16 12.79 -5.28
N PHE A 189 -16.50 13.75 -4.63
CA PHE A 189 -17.11 15.04 -4.29
C PHE A 189 -17.13 16.00 -5.48
N ILE A 190 -16.10 15.94 -6.31
CA ILE A 190 -15.92 16.80 -7.48
C ILE A 190 -15.64 15.91 -8.71
N PRO A 191 -16.67 15.28 -9.31
CA PRO A 191 -16.52 14.31 -10.40
C PRO A 191 -15.76 14.84 -11.61
N SER A 192 -15.83 16.15 -11.85
CA SER A 192 -15.11 16.84 -12.93
C SER A 192 -13.58 16.81 -12.78
N LEU A 193 -13.04 16.35 -11.65
CA LEU A 193 -11.60 16.12 -11.49
C LEU A 193 -11.14 14.81 -12.13
N SER A 194 -12.04 13.87 -12.36
CA SER A 194 -11.74 12.62 -13.06
C SER A 194 -12.04 12.78 -14.55
N PRO A 195 -11.15 12.30 -15.45
CA PRO A 195 -11.46 12.31 -16.88
C PRO A 195 -12.65 11.40 -17.16
N SER A 196 -13.59 11.87 -17.98
CA SER A 196 -14.63 11.00 -18.56
C SER A 196 -13.96 10.11 -19.61
N LEU A 197 -13.74 8.85 -19.26
CA LEU A 197 -13.18 7.85 -20.16
C LEU A 197 -14.30 7.14 -20.92
N GLU A 198 -14.14 7.06 -22.24
CA GLU A 198 -14.94 6.17 -23.09
C GLU A 198 -14.15 4.90 -23.38
N GLU A 199 -14.86 3.77 -23.35
CA GLU A 199 -14.29 2.46 -23.67
C GLU A 199 -13.72 2.45 -25.08
N GLU A 200 -12.48 2.00 -25.19
CA GLU A 200 -11.78 1.78 -26.44
C GLU A 200 -12.55 0.79 -27.33
N THR A 201 -12.56 0.99 -28.65
CA THR A 201 -13.28 0.08 -29.57
C THR A 201 -12.79 -1.37 -29.45
N ASN A 202 -11.47 -1.57 -29.29
CA ASN A 202 -10.88 -2.88 -29.01
C ASN A 202 -10.88 -3.16 -27.51
N GLU A 203 -11.59 -4.19 -27.07
CA GLU A 203 -11.67 -4.60 -25.65
C GLU A 203 -10.30 -4.90 -25.02
N LEU A 204 -9.31 -5.32 -25.81
CA LEU A 204 -7.97 -5.64 -25.32
C LEU A 204 -7.12 -4.38 -25.03
N GLU A 205 -7.51 -3.23 -25.56
CA GLU A 205 -6.86 -1.93 -25.27
C GLU A 205 -7.58 -1.15 -24.17
N ARG A 206 -8.76 -1.63 -23.74
CA ARG A 206 -9.47 -1.06 -22.59
C ARG A 206 -8.73 -1.37 -21.31
N ASP A 207 -8.76 -0.41 -20.40
CA ASP A 207 -8.49 -0.68 -19.00
C ASP A 207 -9.46 -1.74 -18.46
N ILE A 208 -9.06 -2.43 -17.40
CA ILE A 208 -9.82 -3.52 -16.79
C ILE A 208 -10.97 -3.05 -15.89
N VAL A 209 -10.90 -1.85 -15.30
CA VAL A 209 -11.85 -1.43 -14.25
C VAL A 209 -12.34 0.01 -14.37
N GLY A 210 -11.67 0.87 -15.13
CA GLY A 210 -11.97 2.30 -15.22
C GLY A 210 -11.74 3.00 -13.88
N HIS A 211 -12.73 3.74 -13.39
CA HIS A 211 -12.61 4.38 -12.08
C HIS A 211 -12.88 3.38 -10.94
N ASP A 212 -11.84 3.04 -10.18
CA ASP A 212 -11.84 2.08 -9.07
C ASP A 212 -13.05 2.20 -8.14
N ILE A 213 -13.22 3.36 -7.51
CA ILE A 213 -14.23 3.59 -6.47
C ILE A 213 -15.65 3.50 -7.03
N TRP A 214 -15.88 4.04 -8.23
CA TRP A 214 -17.21 4.08 -8.84
C TRP A 214 -17.60 2.68 -9.33
N GLY A 215 -16.68 1.98 -10.01
CA GLY A 215 -16.87 0.59 -10.44
C GLY A 215 -17.11 -0.35 -9.25
N MET A 216 -16.23 -0.28 -8.23
CA MET A 216 -16.39 -1.02 -6.97
C MET A 216 -17.76 -0.77 -6.34
N THR A 217 -18.15 0.50 -6.18
CA THR A 217 -19.41 0.88 -5.53
C THR A 217 -20.60 0.29 -6.28
N ARG A 218 -20.63 0.41 -7.61
CA ARG A 218 -21.69 -0.13 -8.46
C ARG A 218 -21.78 -1.65 -8.32
N HIS A 219 -20.67 -2.37 -8.46
CA HIS A 219 -20.68 -3.83 -8.44
C HIS A 219 -20.98 -4.42 -7.06
N LEU A 220 -20.66 -3.71 -5.97
CA LEU A 220 -21.10 -4.10 -4.62
C LEU A 220 -22.62 -3.96 -4.42
N HIS A 221 -23.23 -2.89 -4.94
CA HIS A 221 -24.66 -2.61 -4.76
C HIS A 221 -25.56 -3.34 -5.77
N ARG A 222 -25.06 -3.54 -6.99
CA ARG A 222 -25.79 -4.12 -8.12
C ARG A 222 -24.92 -5.18 -8.85
N PRO A 223 -24.59 -6.31 -8.21
CA PRO A 223 -23.72 -7.33 -8.82
C PRO A 223 -24.31 -7.91 -10.12
N GLU A 224 -25.63 -8.01 -10.20
CA GLU A 224 -26.37 -8.57 -11.35
C GLU A 224 -26.63 -7.55 -12.49
N ALA A 225 -26.15 -6.30 -12.37
CA ALA A 225 -26.32 -5.32 -13.43
C ALA A 225 -25.57 -5.73 -14.71
N GLU A 226 -25.95 -5.15 -15.85
CA GLU A 226 -25.26 -5.35 -17.13
C GLU A 226 -23.75 -5.11 -16.99
N PHE A 227 -22.93 -5.94 -17.62
CA PHE A 227 -21.47 -5.81 -17.52
C PHE A 227 -20.96 -4.72 -18.47
N TYR A 228 -20.20 -3.77 -17.94
CA TYR A 228 -19.33 -2.85 -18.65
C TYR A 228 -18.25 -2.38 -17.67
N ARG A 229 -17.08 -1.97 -18.18
CA ARG A 229 -15.91 -1.69 -17.33
C ARG A 229 -15.96 -0.30 -16.74
N TYR A 230 -16.22 0.70 -17.58
CA TYR A 230 -16.06 2.09 -17.16
C TYR A 230 -17.34 2.63 -16.53
N THR A 231 -17.37 2.63 -15.21
CA THR A 231 -18.46 3.28 -14.46
C THR A 231 -18.15 4.76 -14.28
N ASN A 232 -19.01 5.62 -14.82
CA ASN A 232 -18.97 7.06 -14.59
C ASN A 232 -19.77 7.42 -13.33
N PHE A 233 -19.51 8.59 -12.75
CA PHE A 233 -20.23 9.03 -11.55
C PHE A 233 -21.75 9.12 -11.77
N ASP A 234 -22.20 9.48 -12.97
CA ASP A 234 -23.63 9.58 -13.28
C ASP A 234 -24.33 8.24 -13.48
N ASP A 235 -23.59 7.16 -13.65
CA ASP A 235 -24.14 5.79 -13.67
C ASP A 235 -24.56 5.32 -12.27
N LEU A 236 -24.08 6.01 -11.23
CA LEU A 236 -24.37 5.68 -9.84
C LEU A 236 -25.74 6.22 -9.42
N THR A 237 -26.53 5.35 -8.79
CA THR A 237 -27.78 5.71 -8.11
C THR A 237 -27.50 6.62 -6.92
N SER A 238 -28.54 7.27 -6.37
CA SER A 238 -28.41 8.13 -5.18
C SER A 238 -27.83 7.40 -3.96
N ILE A 239 -28.13 6.10 -3.79
CA ILE A 239 -27.60 5.27 -2.70
C ILE A 239 -26.10 5.01 -2.91
N GLU A 240 -25.72 4.64 -4.13
CA GLU A 240 -24.32 4.41 -4.52
C GLU A 240 -23.49 5.70 -4.40
N LYS A 241 -24.00 6.84 -4.90
CA LYS A 241 -23.35 8.15 -4.74
C LYS A 241 -23.13 8.51 -3.27
N LYS A 242 -24.09 8.21 -2.40
CA LYS A 242 -23.96 8.42 -0.94
C LYS A 242 -22.88 7.51 -0.35
N TYR A 243 -22.82 6.25 -0.77
CA TYR A 243 -21.79 5.31 -0.32
C TYR A 243 -20.39 5.74 -0.76
N ALA A 244 -20.19 6.08 -2.04
CA ALA A 244 -18.90 6.55 -2.54
C ALA A 244 -18.45 7.84 -1.80
N LYS A 245 -19.35 8.79 -1.56
CA LYS A 245 -19.05 10.00 -0.76
C LYS A 245 -18.67 9.68 0.68
N LYS A 246 -19.24 8.63 1.26
CA LYS A 246 -18.86 8.14 2.59
C LYS A 246 -17.41 7.64 2.57
N LEU A 247 -17.02 6.83 1.57
CA LEU A 247 -15.62 6.38 1.41
C LEU A 247 -14.68 7.58 1.30
N ALA A 248 -15.05 8.60 0.52
CA ALA A 248 -14.24 9.80 0.37
C ALA A 248 -14.09 10.63 1.65
N TRP A 249 -15.11 10.67 2.52
CA TRP A 249 -14.96 11.27 3.85
C TRP A 249 -14.02 10.46 4.74
N ARG A 250 -14.09 9.13 4.66
CA ARG A 250 -13.27 8.23 5.48
C ARG A 250 -11.79 8.27 5.08
N SER A 251 -11.48 8.50 3.81
CA SER A 251 -10.08 8.59 3.34
C SER A 251 -9.29 9.72 4.02
N PHE A 252 -9.94 10.77 4.54
CA PHE A 252 -9.25 11.82 5.31
C PHE A 252 -8.60 11.30 6.60
N THR A 253 -9.03 10.16 7.13
CA THR A 253 -8.34 9.52 8.26
C THR A 253 -6.90 9.13 7.95
N ASN A 254 -6.53 9.01 6.66
CA ASN A 254 -5.14 8.81 6.24
C ASN A 254 -4.21 9.99 6.61
N LEU A 255 -4.76 11.13 7.05
CA LEU A 255 -4.01 12.26 7.59
C LEU A 255 -3.70 12.15 9.09
N LEU A 256 -4.24 11.13 9.78
CA LEU A 256 -4.10 10.96 11.23
C LEU A 256 -2.84 10.16 11.57
N SER A 257 -1.67 10.77 11.36
CA SER A 257 -0.38 10.18 11.72
C SER A 257 0.61 11.29 12.09
N PRO A 258 1.21 11.27 13.31
CA PRO A 258 2.28 12.20 13.67
C PRO A 258 3.50 12.13 12.73
N ILE A 259 3.66 11.02 12.02
CA ILE A 259 4.73 10.83 11.04
C ILE A 259 4.60 11.83 9.88
N LEU A 260 3.38 12.26 9.51
CA LEU A 260 3.15 13.26 8.46
C LEU A 260 3.80 14.62 8.77
N ILE A 261 3.98 14.94 10.05
CA ILE A 261 4.65 16.17 10.51
C ILE A 261 6.09 15.90 10.96
N GLY A 262 6.69 14.78 10.53
CA GLY A 262 8.08 14.42 10.83
C GLY A 262 8.30 13.78 12.21
N LYS A 263 7.25 13.56 13.00
CA LYS A 263 7.38 12.96 14.33
C LYS A 263 7.39 11.43 14.25
N SER A 264 8.58 10.86 14.10
CA SER A 264 8.78 9.41 13.97
C SER A 264 8.52 8.62 15.26
N ASN A 265 8.73 9.21 16.44
CA ASN A 265 8.36 8.60 17.72
C ASN A 265 8.28 9.61 18.87
N PHE A 266 7.63 9.17 19.94
CA PHE A 266 7.53 9.82 21.23
C PHE A 266 8.28 8.99 22.28
N LYS A 267 9.07 9.65 23.12
CA LYS A 267 9.72 9.01 24.26
C LYS A 267 8.66 8.83 25.37
N LEU A 268 8.24 7.60 25.63
CA LEU A 268 7.25 7.26 26.66
C LEU A 268 7.93 7.00 28.02
N SER A 269 9.15 6.46 27.99
CA SER A 269 10.02 6.31 29.15
C SER A 269 11.50 6.32 28.72
N ASN A 270 12.43 6.07 29.64
CA ASN A 270 13.85 5.92 29.28
C ASN A 270 14.15 4.70 28.40
N SER A 271 13.29 3.68 28.45
CA SER A 271 13.44 2.42 27.70
C SER A 271 12.41 2.23 26.60
N ILE A 272 11.37 3.06 26.54
CA ILE A 272 10.24 2.87 25.62
C ILE A 272 10.05 4.12 24.75
N LYS A 273 10.04 3.89 23.44
CA LYS A 273 9.53 4.85 22.45
C LYS A 273 8.27 4.29 21.82
N GLY A 274 7.34 5.15 21.44
CA GLY A 274 6.13 4.72 20.74
C GLY A 274 5.65 5.72 19.70
N ASN A 275 4.83 5.24 18.78
CA ASN A 275 4.08 6.08 17.84
C ASN A 275 2.75 5.41 17.50
N PHE A 276 1.87 6.14 16.84
CA PHE A 276 0.60 5.63 16.34
C PHE A 276 0.31 6.21 14.95
N ALA A 277 -0.53 5.52 14.19
CA ALA A 277 -1.09 6.02 12.94
C ALA A 277 -2.48 5.45 12.73
N MET A 278 -3.35 6.20 12.07
CA MET A 278 -4.64 5.70 11.61
C MET A 278 -4.75 5.85 10.10
N GLY A 279 -5.61 5.04 9.50
CA GLY A 279 -5.91 5.17 8.08
C GLY A 279 -7.14 4.39 7.66
N HIS A 280 -7.52 4.61 6.41
CA HIS A 280 -8.67 4.02 5.74
C HIS A 280 -8.26 3.51 4.37
N SER A 281 -8.77 2.33 4.04
CA SER A 281 -8.61 1.74 2.72
C SER A 281 -9.81 0.87 2.38
N LEU A 282 -9.84 0.37 1.16
CA LEU A 282 -10.94 -0.41 0.60
C LEU A 282 -10.69 -1.91 0.79
N ALA A 283 -11.77 -2.69 0.81
CA ALA A 283 -11.74 -4.15 0.88
C ALA A 283 -12.71 -4.77 -0.13
N PRO A 284 -12.55 -6.05 -0.49
CA PRO A 284 -13.46 -6.80 -1.37
C PRO A 284 -14.95 -6.78 -0.97
N PHE A 285 -15.22 -6.48 0.29
CA PHE A 285 -16.56 -6.46 0.89
C PHE A 285 -17.01 -5.08 1.36
N GLY A 286 -16.27 -4.02 1.03
CA GLY A 286 -16.54 -2.67 1.51
C GLY A 286 -15.26 -1.90 1.81
N ASP A 287 -15.01 -1.59 3.07
CA ASP A 287 -13.85 -0.79 3.47
C ASP A 287 -13.38 -1.11 4.88
N TYR A 288 -12.24 -0.58 5.29
CA TYR A 288 -11.76 -0.75 6.65
C TYR A 288 -11.01 0.47 7.18
N PHE A 289 -11.02 0.61 8.51
CA PHE A 289 -10.10 1.49 9.23
C PHE A 289 -9.02 0.68 9.93
N ASP A 290 -7.80 1.19 9.93
CA ASP A 290 -6.68 0.69 10.72
C ASP A 290 -6.27 1.69 11.78
N GLN A 291 -6.02 1.18 12.98
CA GLN A 291 -5.40 1.88 14.09
C GLN A 291 -4.11 1.13 14.43
N ARG A 292 -2.97 1.72 14.10
CA ARG A 292 -1.65 1.09 14.16
C ARG A 292 -0.83 1.71 15.28
N PHE A 293 -0.16 0.87 16.04
CA PHE A 293 0.67 1.25 17.17
C PHE A 293 2.06 0.64 17.01
N PHE A 294 3.07 1.47 17.23
CA PHE A 294 4.47 1.08 17.09
C PHE A 294 5.16 1.30 18.42
N ILE A 295 5.93 0.32 18.89
CA ILE A 295 6.67 0.40 20.15
C ILE A 295 8.10 -0.10 19.93
N ILE A 296 9.07 0.68 20.42
CA ILE A 296 10.47 0.28 20.55
C ILE A 296 10.77 0.10 22.05
N ILE A 297 11.19 -1.10 22.45
CA ILE A 297 11.59 -1.40 23.83
C ILE A 297 13.09 -1.65 23.88
N ASN A 298 13.79 -0.91 24.75
CA ASN A 298 15.24 -0.99 24.98
C ASN A 298 16.09 -0.86 23.70
N ASN A 299 15.59 -0.17 22.67
CA ASN A 299 16.17 -0.11 21.33
C ASN A 299 16.45 -1.49 20.68
N LYS A 300 15.78 -2.56 21.17
CA LYS A 300 15.99 -3.95 20.75
C LYS A 300 14.74 -4.58 20.16
N PHE A 301 13.60 -4.41 20.83
CA PHE A 301 12.33 -4.98 20.37
C PHE A 301 11.56 -3.92 19.61
N LYS A 302 11.32 -4.18 18.32
CA LYS A 302 10.50 -3.34 17.44
C LYS A 302 9.19 -4.07 17.20
N VAL A 303 8.14 -3.58 17.84
CA VAL A 303 6.84 -4.23 17.88
C VAL A 303 5.82 -3.33 17.19
N SER A 304 5.08 -3.88 16.22
CA SER A 304 3.87 -3.26 15.69
C SER A 304 2.66 -4.04 16.16
N SER A 305 1.55 -3.32 16.34
CA SER A 305 0.24 -3.94 16.50
C SER A 305 -0.80 -3.09 15.80
N TYR A 306 -1.93 -3.69 15.44
CA TYR A 306 -3.03 -2.93 14.89
C TYR A 306 -4.38 -3.49 15.32
N LEU A 307 -5.36 -2.60 15.33
CA LEU A 307 -6.78 -2.92 15.37
C LEU A 307 -7.40 -2.46 14.06
N ARG A 308 -8.25 -3.31 13.47
CA ARG A 308 -8.92 -3.06 12.21
C ARG A 308 -10.41 -3.22 12.35
N GLU A 309 -11.14 -2.26 11.80
CA GLU A 309 -12.60 -2.26 11.69
C GLU A 309 -12.98 -2.53 10.24
N ASN A 310 -13.22 -3.80 9.90
CA ASN A 310 -13.69 -4.24 8.59
C ASN A 310 -15.19 -3.93 8.47
N MET A 311 -15.60 -3.13 7.49
CA MET A 311 -16.99 -2.70 7.35
C MET A 311 -17.56 -3.14 6.02
N ASN A 312 -18.79 -3.62 6.05
CA ASN A 312 -19.62 -3.77 4.87
C ASN A 312 -20.90 -2.92 5.00
N ASN A 313 -21.92 -3.20 4.20
CA ASN A 313 -23.16 -2.43 4.24
C ASN A 313 -24.01 -2.70 5.50
N LYS A 314 -23.81 -3.83 6.18
CA LYS A 314 -24.65 -4.29 7.30
C LYS A 314 -24.02 -4.03 8.65
N THR A 315 -22.74 -4.31 8.82
CA THR A 315 -22.08 -4.26 10.13
C THR A 315 -20.56 -4.02 10.02
N THR A 316 -19.94 -3.88 11.19
CA THR A 316 -18.50 -3.83 11.38
C THR A 316 -18.01 -5.14 12.02
N PHE A 317 -16.91 -5.67 11.50
CA PHE A 317 -16.19 -6.82 12.01
C PHE A 317 -14.80 -6.39 12.46
N PHE A 318 -14.27 -7.05 13.48
CA PHE A 318 -12.98 -6.69 14.05
C PHE A 318 -11.87 -7.62 13.57
N ALA A 319 -10.71 -7.04 13.32
CA ALA A 319 -9.48 -7.73 13.09
C ALA A 319 -8.35 -7.04 13.87
N GLY A 320 -7.22 -7.72 13.98
CA GLY A 320 -6.04 -7.16 14.61
C GLY A 320 -4.84 -8.04 14.38
N GLY A 321 -3.67 -7.48 14.61
CA GLY A 321 -2.43 -8.22 14.42
C GLY A 321 -1.30 -7.68 15.28
N PHE A 322 -0.25 -8.48 15.36
CA PHE A 322 0.96 -8.20 16.10
C PHE A 322 2.16 -8.63 15.27
N GLY A 323 3.19 -7.79 15.23
CA GLY A 323 4.43 -8.05 14.50
C GLY A 323 5.67 -7.69 15.31
N LEU A 324 6.70 -8.55 15.23
CA LEU A 324 8.06 -8.30 15.70
C LEU A 324 8.97 -8.10 14.48
N TYR A 325 9.77 -7.05 14.47
CA TYR A 325 10.58 -6.66 13.31
C TYR A 325 12.08 -6.70 13.61
N ASP A 326 12.83 -7.37 12.73
CA ASP A 326 14.28 -7.41 12.68
C ASP A 326 14.93 -7.66 14.07
N TYR A 327 14.35 -8.58 14.84
CA TYR A 327 14.87 -8.96 16.14
C TYR A 327 16.15 -9.77 15.98
N LYS A 328 17.24 -9.27 16.56
CA LYS A 328 18.57 -9.87 16.43
C LYS A 328 18.72 -11.05 17.40
N ILE A 329 18.60 -12.27 16.89
CA ILE A 329 18.78 -13.50 17.68
C ILE A 329 20.25 -13.95 17.74
N ALA A 330 21.05 -13.57 16.74
CA ALA A 330 22.49 -13.84 16.70
C ALA A 330 23.21 -12.70 15.93
N PRO A 331 24.55 -12.58 16.01
CA PRO A 331 25.29 -11.50 15.35
C PRO A 331 25.00 -11.29 13.86
N LYS A 332 24.67 -12.37 13.15
CA LYS A 332 24.38 -12.42 11.71
C LYS A 332 22.94 -12.83 11.38
N ILE A 333 22.08 -13.02 12.39
CA ILE A 333 20.74 -13.57 12.19
C ILE A 333 19.70 -12.65 12.82
N ASN A 334 18.78 -12.18 11.99
CA ASN A 334 17.62 -11.41 12.41
C ASN A 334 16.34 -12.17 12.05
N ILE A 335 15.33 -12.04 12.89
CA ILE A 335 14.02 -12.64 12.68
C ILE A 335 12.93 -11.56 12.72
N SER A 336 11.96 -11.69 11.82
CA SER A 336 10.70 -10.97 11.91
C SER A 336 9.57 -12.00 11.94
N SER A 337 8.52 -11.71 12.69
CA SER A 337 7.35 -12.59 12.77
C SER A 337 6.08 -11.78 12.96
N SER A 338 4.99 -12.18 12.34
CA SER A 338 3.68 -11.57 12.58
C SER A 338 2.58 -12.61 12.67
N ILE A 339 1.51 -12.22 13.36
CA ILE A 339 0.23 -12.91 13.42
C ILE A 339 -0.89 -11.89 13.19
N ASP A 340 -1.83 -12.27 12.34
CA ASP A 340 -3.00 -11.50 11.98
C ASP A 340 -4.23 -12.35 12.27
N LEU A 341 -5.23 -11.77 12.92
CA LEU A 341 -6.48 -12.42 13.28
C LEU A 341 -7.63 -11.55 12.77
N TRP A 342 -8.66 -12.16 12.21
CA TRP A 342 -9.81 -11.40 11.74
C TRP A 342 -11.13 -12.13 11.94
N ASN A 343 -12.17 -11.34 12.15
CA ASN A 343 -13.52 -11.65 11.71
C ASN A 343 -13.82 -10.82 10.46
N GLN A 344 -14.34 -11.48 9.44
CA GLN A 344 -14.74 -10.87 8.17
C GLN A 344 -16.12 -11.37 7.77
N PRO A 345 -16.85 -10.64 6.90
CA PRO A 345 -18.14 -11.11 6.43
C PRO A 345 -17.99 -12.47 5.75
N LYS A 346 -18.92 -13.40 6.04
CA LYS A 346 -18.92 -14.74 5.45
C LYS A 346 -18.97 -14.63 3.93
N GLY A 347 -18.05 -15.30 3.24
CA GLY A 347 -17.91 -15.23 1.78
C GLY A 347 -17.50 -13.85 1.26
N LEU A 348 -16.94 -12.98 2.12
CA LEU A 348 -16.57 -11.60 1.80
C LEU A 348 -17.76 -10.82 1.20
N ALA A 349 -18.96 -11.07 1.70
CA ALA A 349 -20.18 -10.48 1.14
C ALA A 349 -20.46 -9.07 1.68
N PHE A 350 -20.91 -8.18 0.78
CA PHE A 350 -21.26 -6.79 1.10
C PHE A 350 -22.49 -6.66 2.01
N ASN A 351 -23.45 -7.59 1.87
CA ASN A 351 -24.77 -7.51 2.49
C ASN A 351 -25.04 -8.63 3.50
N THR A 352 -24.07 -8.94 4.36
CA THR A 352 -24.22 -9.95 5.43
C THR A 352 -23.74 -9.43 6.79
N ASP A 353 -24.34 -9.90 7.87
CA ASP A 353 -23.85 -9.74 9.25
C ASP A 353 -23.18 -11.02 9.78
N LEU A 354 -23.22 -12.11 9.02
CA LEU A 354 -22.54 -13.35 9.37
C LEU A 354 -21.03 -13.18 9.22
N GLN A 355 -20.28 -13.73 10.19
CA GLN A 355 -18.83 -13.63 10.22
C GLN A 355 -18.14 -14.98 9.98
N LYS A 356 -16.92 -14.92 9.44
CA LYS A 356 -15.95 -16.01 9.37
C LYS A 356 -14.65 -15.54 10.02
N PHE A 357 -14.15 -16.34 10.94
CA PHE A 357 -12.86 -16.12 11.57
C PHE A 357 -11.74 -16.61 10.64
N GLY A 358 -10.61 -15.92 10.64
CA GLY A 358 -9.40 -16.38 9.98
C GLY A 358 -8.13 -15.87 10.66
N ILE A 359 -7.02 -16.47 10.25
CA ILE A 359 -5.68 -16.22 10.78
C ILE A 359 -4.66 -16.20 9.65
N ALA A 360 -3.65 -15.35 9.78
CA ALA A 360 -2.43 -15.43 9.00
C ALA A 360 -1.20 -15.31 9.91
N THR A 361 -0.11 -15.93 9.49
CA THR A 361 1.18 -15.88 10.17
C THR A 361 2.28 -15.67 9.14
N ASN A 362 3.26 -14.84 9.48
CA ASN A 362 4.48 -14.68 8.71
C ASN A 362 5.69 -14.92 9.61
N LEU A 363 6.71 -15.58 9.06
CA LEU A 363 8.02 -15.74 9.67
C LEU A 363 9.09 -15.43 8.63
N SER A 364 9.95 -14.46 8.90
CA SER A 364 11.08 -14.11 8.05
C SER A 364 12.39 -14.29 8.81
N LEU A 365 13.34 -14.99 8.20
CA LEU A 365 14.71 -15.16 8.68
C LEU A 365 15.66 -14.43 7.74
N ASN A 366 16.54 -13.59 8.26
CA ASN A 366 17.60 -12.94 7.49
C ASN A 366 18.97 -13.38 8.02
N TYR A 367 19.83 -13.85 7.13
CA TYR A 367 21.20 -14.25 7.41
C TYR A 367 22.22 -13.39 6.66
N ASP A 368 23.00 -12.61 7.41
CA ASP A 368 24.07 -11.76 6.87
C ASP A 368 25.37 -12.57 6.72
N PHE A 369 25.60 -13.14 5.53
CA PHE A 369 26.78 -13.96 5.28
C PHE A 369 28.07 -13.12 5.22
N PHE A 370 27.98 -11.87 4.74
CA PHE A 370 29.11 -10.95 4.60
C PHE A 370 28.94 -9.71 5.48
N GLN A 371 30.01 -9.30 6.17
CA GLN A 371 30.07 -8.06 6.95
C GLN A 371 31.43 -7.40 6.73
N SER A 372 31.44 -6.11 6.44
CA SER A 372 32.64 -5.33 6.13
C SER A 372 32.66 -4.01 6.90
N LYS A 373 33.88 -3.52 7.17
CA LYS A 373 34.11 -2.16 7.68
C LYS A 373 34.18 -1.11 6.56
N SER A 374 33.95 -1.52 5.30
CA SER A 374 33.90 -0.61 4.16
C SER A 374 32.83 0.47 4.33
N LYS A 375 33.07 1.64 3.72
CA LYS A 375 32.10 2.75 3.69
C LYS A 375 30.94 2.52 2.71
N ILE A 376 31.05 1.55 1.79
CA ILE A 376 30.09 1.39 0.67
C ILE A 376 29.08 0.26 0.94
N ILE A 377 29.53 -0.95 1.24
CA ILE A 377 28.66 -2.07 1.60
C ILE A 377 29.12 -2.60 2.95
N LYS A 378 28.25 -2.48 3.95
CA LYS A 378 28.52 -2.90 5.33
C LYS A 378 28.12 -4.35 5.57
N SER A 379 27.06 -4.84 4.93
CA SER A 379 26.71 -6.26 4.95
C SER A 379 25.99 -6.69 3.68
N MET A 380 26.07 -7.99 3.40
CA MET A 380 25.22 -8.68 2.42
C MET A 380 24.67 -9.95 3.06
N GLY A 381 23.43 -10.27 2.72
CA GLY A 381 22.69 -11.38 3.29
C GLY A 381 21.68 -11.96 2.32
N VAL A 382 21.09 -13.05 2.76
CA VAL A 382 19.89 -13.64 2.16
C VAL A 382 18.80 -13.68 3.20
N PHE A 383 17.55 -13.57 2.77
CA PHE A 383 16.41 -13.81 3.63
C PHE A 383 15.45 -14.80 3.00
N SER A 384 14.74 -15.51 3.85
CA SER A 384 13.64 -16.40 3.50
C SER A 384 12.45 -16.07 4.37
N ASP A 385 11.25 -16.13 3.80
CA ASP A 385 10.01 -15.95 4.54
C ASP A 385 9.02 -17.06 4.27
N ILE A 386 8.23 -17.40 5.29
CA ILE A 386 7.14 -18.36 5.22
C ILE A 386 5.88 -17.61 5.64
N THR A 387 4.85 -17.67 4.81
CA THR A 387 3.54 -17.10 5.09
C THR A 387 2.49 -18.18 4.99
N TYR A 388 1.61 -18.24 5.98
CA TYR A 388 0.40 -19.05 5.95
C TYR A 388 -0.79 -18.15 6.24
N LYS A 389 -1.89 -18.38 5.54
CA LYS A 389 -3.14 -17.63 5.71
C LYS A 389 -4.31 -18.55 5.44
N THR A 390 -5.33 -18.49 6.29
CA THR A 390 -6.65 -19.09 6.00
C THR A 390 -7.46 -18.19 5.05
N GLU A 391 -8.53 -18.73 4.45
CA GLU A 391 -9.44 -17.96 3.60
C GLU A 391 -9.89 -16.62 4.24
N GLY A 392 -9.86 -15.56 3.44
CA GLY A 392 -10.20 -14.20 3.84
C GLY A 392 -9.43 -13.15 3.06
N PHE A 393 -9.70 -11.88 3.32
CA PHE A 393 -8.93 -10.75 2.76
C PHE A 393 -7.78 -10.37 3.71
N LEU A 394 -6.57 -10.25 3.18
CA LEU A 394 -5.42 -9.69 3.90
C LEU A 394 -4.72 -8.73 2.94
N PRO A 395 -4.49 -7.45 3.30
CA PRO A 395 -3.86 -6.49 2.40
C PRO A 395 -2.51 -6.97 1.85
N GLU A 396 -2.23 -6.58 0.62
CA GLU A 396 -1.13 -7.01 -0.27
C GLU A 396 -1.16 -8.49 -0.67
N GLN A 397 -2.17 -9.26 -0.24
CA GLN A 397 -2.34 -10.66 -0.66
C GLN A 397 -3.38 -10.78 -1.76
N PRO A 398 -2.97 -11.12 -3.01
CA PRO A 398 -3.92 -11.24 -4.11
C PRO A 398 -4.87 -12.45 -3.95
N SER A 399 -4.49 -13.45 -3.15
CA SER A 399 -5.35 -14.58 -2.84
C SER A 399 -6.37 -14.24 -1.76
N LEU A 400 -7.63 -14.59 -2.00
CA LEU A 400 -8.71 -14.58 -1.00
C LEU A 400 -8.92 -15.97 -0.37
N ASP A 401 -8.28 -17.00 -0.92
CA ASP A 401 -8.37 -18.38 -0.47
C ASP A 401 -7.32 -18.67 0.62
N GLU A 402 -7.33 -19.90 1.14
CA GLU A 402 -6.22 -20.40 1.96
C GLU A 402 -4.95 -20.47 1.13
N ASP A 403 -3.85 -19.97 1.67
CA ASP A 403 -2.62 -19.79 0.93
C ASP A 403 -1.39 -20.05 1.83
N PHE A 404 -0.41 -20.76 1.26
CA PHE A 404 0.88 -21.03 1.88
C PHE A 404 1.99 -20.66 0.89
N ARG A 405 2.88 -19.77 1.32
CA ARG A 405 3.94 -19.23 0.48
C ARG A 405 5.30 -19.28 1.15
N VAL A 406 6.30 -19.56 0.33
CA VAL A 406 7.71 -19.49 0.69
C VAL A 406 8.39 -18.47 -0.20
N GLY A 407 8.89 -17.40 0.41
CA GLY A 407 9.64 -16.35 -0.25
C GLY A 407 11.14 -16.44 0.02
N PHE A 408 11.92 -15.87 -0.89
CA PHE A 408 13.35 -15.65 -0.69
C PHE A 408 13.82 -14.37 -1.38
N GLY A 409 14.91 -13.82 -0.87
CA GLY A 409 15.50 -12.62 -1.42
C GLY A 409 16.90 -12.34 -0.88
N VAL A 410 17.41 -11.19 -1.28
CA VAL A 410 18.73 -10.70 -0.90
C VAL A 410 18.58 -9.46 -0.04
N SER A 411 19.51 -9.32 0.90
CA SER A 411 19.62 -8.12 1.73
C SER A 411 21.01 -7.52 1.62
N PHE A 412 21.09 -6.22 1.73
CA PHE A 412 22.36 -5.52 1.89
C PHE A 412 22.20 -4.32 2.81
N SER A 413 23.31 -3.88 3.38
CA SER A 413 23.33 -2.71 4.22
C SER A 413 24.36 -1.68 3.77
N TYR A 414 23.92 -0.43 3.77
CA TYR A 414 24.70 0.76 3.43
C TYR A 414 24.96 1.61 4.69
#